data_AF-A0A8J6M3B0-F1
#
_entry.id   AF-A0A8J6M3B0-F1
#
_cell.length_a   1.000
_cell.length_b   1.000
_cell.length_c   1.000
_cell.angle_alpha   90.00
_cell.angle_beta   90.00
_cell.angle_gamma   90.00
#
_symmetry.space_group_name_H-M   'P 1'
#
loop_
_entity.id
_entity.type
_entity.pdbx_description
1 polymer ?
#
loop_
_entity_poly.entity_id
_entity_poly.type
_entity_poly.pdbx_seq_one_letter_code
_entity_poly.pdbx_strand_id
1 'polypeptide(L)' 'MSVETLAIQHSLSPAGMIGKTVFIKRGEFQAKRAKVLHQLGDDEFELKLLGSDESVTCHRGDFVPMCRHRPNYSFHFLL' A
#
# COMPACT_ATOMS: atom_id res chain seq x y z
N MET A 1 -24.58 7.04 28.24
CA MET A 1 -24.62 6.79 26.78
C MET A 1 -23.53 7.65 26.17
N SER A 2 -22.41 7.05 25.77
CA SER A 2 -21.28 7.78 25.18
C SER A 2 -21.04 7.22 23.79
N VAL A 3 -21.38 8.02 22.78
CA VAL A 3 -21.16 7.72 21.37
C VAL A 3 -19.71 8.00 21.02
N GLU A 4 -18.83 7.04 21.32
CA GLU A 4 -17.48 7.05 20.79
C GLU A 4 -17.55 6.74 19.30
N THR A 5 -17.44 7.82 18.54
CA THR A 5 -17.34 7.82 17.09
C THR A 5 -16.05 7.08 16.75
N LEU A 6 -16.17 5.77 16.43
CA LEU A 6 -15.07 4.97 15.90
C LEU A 6 -14.65 5.58 14.57
N ALA A 7 -13.69 6.50 14.63
CA ALA A 7 -12.95 6.93 13.48
C ALA A 7 -12.30 5.68 12.87
N ILE A 8 -12.75 5.33 11.68
CA ILE A 8 -12.18 4.28 10.84
C ILE A 8 -10.78 4.76 10.45
N GLN A 9 -9.82 4.61 11.36
CA GLN A 9 -8.42 4.54 11.02
C GLN A 9 -8.25 3.20 10.31
N HIS A 10 -8.40 3.19 8.99
CA HIS A 10 -7.72 2.21 8.15
C HIS A 10 -6.21 2.46 8.27
N SER A 11 -5.66 2.18 9.45
CA SER A 11 -4.25 1.89 9.61
C SER A 11 -4.03 0.66 8.73
N LEU A 12 -3.47 0.89 7.55
CA LEU A 12 -2.94 -0.18 6.71
C LEU A 12 -1.82 -0.80 7.54
N SER A 13 -2.19 -1.81 8.33
CA SER A 13 -1.25 -2.64 9.06
C SER A 13 -0.16 -3.10 8.08
N PRO A 14 1.09 -3.27 8.53
CA PRO A 14 2.18 -3.73 7.67
C PRO A 14 1.82 -5.02 6.90
N ALA A 15 1.06 -5.92 7.54
CA ALA A 15 0.45 -7.10 6.94
C ALA A 15 -0.52 -6.82 5.77
N GLY A 16 -1.15 -5.65 5.75
CA GLY A 16 -2.08 -5.20 4.70
C GLY A 16 -1.40 -4.71 3.43
N MET A 17 -0.06 -4.68 3.33
CA MET A 17 0.65 -4.29 2.11
C MET A 17 1.07 -5.47 1.24
N ILE A 18 1.23 -6.67 1.81
CA ILE A 18 1.60 -7.87 1.08
C ILE A 18 0.57 -8.15 -0.04
N GLY A 19 1.08 -8.43 -1.24
CA GLY A 19 0.28 -8.68 -2.43
C GLY A 19 -0.23 -7.42 -3.14
N LYS A 20 -0.06 -6.22 -2.58
CA LYS A 20 -0.45 -4.97 -3.26
C LYS A 20 0.60 -4.53 -4.27
N THR A 21 0.09 -3.90 -5.34
CA THR A 21 0.95 -3.17 -6.27
C THR A 21 1.35 -1.84 -5.65
N VAL A 22 2.64 -1.53 -5.72
CA VAL A 22 3.24 -0.30 -5.24
C VAL A 22 3.94 0.41 -6.40
N PHE A 23 4.12 1.71 -6.25
CA PHE A 23 4.91 2.54 -7.12
C PHE A 23 6.16 3.00 -6.36
N ILE A 24 7.34 2.76 -6.93
CA ILE A 24 8.61 3.13 -6.31
C ILE A 24 8.90 4.60 -6.66
N LYS A 25 8.99 5.45 -5.64
CA LYS A 25 9.18 6.90 -5.81
C LYS A 25 10.64 7.34 -5.67
N ARG A 26 11.53 6.50 -5.14
CA ARG A 26 12.95 6.82 -4.89
C ARG A 26 13.85 5.60 -5.12
N GLY A 27 15.15 5.83 -5.29
CA GLY A 27 16.16 4.78 -5.51
C GLY A 27 16.33 4.37 -6.97
N GLU A 28 17.09 3.29 -7.19
CA GLU A 28 17.45 2.78 -8.52
C GLU A 28 16.24 2.36 -9.37
N PHE A 29 15.16 1.93 -8.72
CA PHE A 29 13.93 1.49 -9.37
C PHE A 29 12.85 2.56 -9.38
N GLN A 30 13.22 3.84 -9.25
CA GLN A 30 12.28 4.96 -9.31
C GLN A 30 11.42 4.89 -10.58
N ALA A 31 10.14 5.24 -10.43
CA ALA A 31 9.11 5.19 -11.46
C ALA A 31 8.72 3.79 -11.95
N LYS A 32 9.25 2.72 -11.36
CA LYS A 32 8.79 1.36 -11.63
C LYS A 32 7.62 0.98 -10.71
N ARG A 33 6.80 0.05 -11.22
CA ARG A 33 5.72 -0.58 -10.46
C ARG A 33 6.21 -1.93 -9.98
N ALA A 34 5.87 -2.28 -8.75
CA ALA A 34 6.27 -3.55 -8.15
C ALA A 34 5.12 -4.14 -7.34
N LYS A 35 5.19 -5.43 -7.01
CA LYS A 35 4.25 -6.10 -6.12
C LYS A 35 4.98 -6.48 -4.84
N VAL A 36 4.42 -6.11 -3.69
CA VAL A 36 4.98 -6.49 -2.39
C VAL A 36 4.83 -8.00 -2.20
N LEU A 37 5.94 -8.70 -1.98
CA LEU A 37 5.97 -10.14 -1.74
C LEU A 37 5.99 -10.43 -0.23
N HIS A 38 7.03 -9.94 0.45
CA HIS A 38 7.28 -10.21 1.86
C HIS A 38 7.68 -8.94 2.59
N GLN A 39 7.42 -8.91 3.89
CA GLN A 39 7.98 -7.92 4.80
C GLN A 39 9.14 -8.58 5.52
N LEU A 40 10.34 -8.02 5.37
CA LEU A 40 11.59 -8.57 5.93
C LEU A 40 11.91 -7.99 7.31
N GLY A 41 11.44 -6.77 7.60
CA GLY A 41 11.58 -6.08 8.88
C GLY A 41 10.50 -5.02 9.07
N ASP A 42 10.63 -4.17 10.08
CA ASP A 42 9.61 -3.16 10.39
C ASP A 42 9.35 -2.20 9.21
N ASP A 43 10.41 -1.81 8.51
CA ASP A 43 10.36 -0.89 7.38
C ASP A 43 10.99 -1.43 6.07
N GLU A 44 11.34 -2.71 6.01
CA GLU A 44 11.93 -3.33 4.82
C GLU A 44 10.99 -4.33 4.16
N PHE A 45 10.85 -4.21 2.84
CA PHE A 45 9.93 -5.01 2.04
C PHE A 45 10.63 -5.58 0.81
N GLU A 46 10.34 -6.84 0.51
CA GLU A 46 10.70 -7.45 -0.76
C GLU A 46 9.62 -7.16 -1.80
N LEU A 47 10.02 -6.58 -2.93
CA LEU A 47 9.15 -6.18 -4.02
C LEU A 47 9.55 -6.93 -5.30
N LYS A 48 8.59 -7.53 -6.00
CA LYS A 48 8.79 -8.05 -7.36
C LYS A 48 8.48 -6.96 -8.38
N LEU A 49 9.44 -6.56 -9.20
CA LEU A 49 9.21 -5.57 -10.25
C LEU A 49 8.20 -6.12 -11.28
N LEU A 50 7.24 -5.30 -11.70
CA LEU A 50 6.30 -5.69 -12.76
C LEU A 50 7.00 -5.60 -14.12
N GLY A 51 7.04 -6.72 -14.85
CA GLY A 51 7.71 -6.82 -16.15
C GLY A 51 9.19 -7.23 -16.08
N SER A 52 9.70 -7.52 -14.88
CA SER A 52 10.99 -8.22 -14.66
C SER A 52 10.76 -9.42 -13.74
N ASP A 53 11.63 -10.43 -13.81
CA ASP A 53 11.64 -11.53 -12.83
C ASP A 53 12.50 -11.23 -11.60
N GLU A 54 13.08 -10.03 -11.53
CA GLU A 54 13.87 -9.56 -10.39
C GLU A 54 13.00 -9.19 -9.19
N SER A 55 13.42 -9.64 -8.00
CA SER A 55 12.95 -9.11 -6.72
C SER A 55 13.99 -8.17 -6.13
N VAL A 56 13.51 -7.12 -5.46
CA VAL A 56 14.33 -6.05 -4.90
C VAL A 56 13.88 -5.76 -3.48
N THR A 57 14.82 -5.46 -2.61
CA THR A 57 14.53 -4.98 -1.26
C THR A 57 14.37 -3.46 -1.29
N CYS A 58 13.32 -2.95 -0.66
CA CYS A 58 13.01 -1.52 -0.62
C CYS A 58 12.50 -1.12 0.77
N HIS A 59 12.92 0.06 1.20
CA HIS A 59 12.42 0.66 2.43
C HIS A 59 10.97 1.16 2.21
N ARG A 60 10.12 1.06 3.23
CA ARG A 60 8.72 1.53 3.22
C ARG A 60 8.59 2.97 2.76
N GLY A 61 9.58 3.78 3.15
CA GLY A 61 9.67 5.19 2.80
C GLY A 61 9.88 5.48 1.32
N ASP A 62 10.26 4.50 0.50
CA ASP A 62 10.68 4.68 -0.90
C ASP A 62 9.63 4.25 -1.93
N PHE A 63 8.53 3.66 -1.49
CA PHE A 63 7.42 3.30 -2.36
C PHE A 63 6.08 3.74 -1.78
N VAL A 64 5.04 3.73 -2.61
CA VAL A 64 3.67 4.03 -2.21
C VAL A 64 2.71 2.98 -2.76
N PRO A 65 1.74 2.49 -1.97
CA PRO A 65 0.74 1.56 -2.45
C PRO A 65 -0.16 2.23 -3.49
N MET A 66 -0.39 1.53 -4.59
CA MET A 66 -1.36 1.96 -5.58
C MET A 66 -2.75 1.49 -5.13
N CYS A 67 -3.50 2.40 -4.52
CA CYS A 67 -4.91 2.15 -4.26
C CYS A 67 -5.65 2.14 -5.60
N ARG A 68 -6.32 1.03 -5.94
CA ARG A 68 -7.39 1.11 -6.94
C ARG A 68 -8.45 2.03 -6.35
N HIS A 69 -8.67 3.17 -6.99
CA HIS A 69 -9.80 4.02 -6.68
C HIS A 69 -11.06 3.18 -6.91
N ARG A 70 -11.67 2.68 -5.83
CA ARG A 70 -13.05 2.22 -5.88
C ARG A 70 -13.88 3.48 -5.68
N PRO A 71 -14.61 3.97 -6.69
CA PRO A 71 -15.59 5.02 -6.44
C PRO A 71 -16.65 4.41 -5.52
N ASN A 72 -16.56 4.69 -4.22
CA ASN A 72 -17.68 4.48 -3.31
C ASN A 72 -18.73 5.54 -3.66
N TYR A 73 -19.61 5.22 -4.61
CA TYR A 73 -20.89 5.90 -4.72
C TYR A 73 -21.76 5.42 -3.55
N SER A 74 -21.59 6.03 -2.39
CA SER A 74 -22.55 5.95 -1.29
C SER A 74 -22.88 7.35 -0.80
N PHE A 75 -23.43 8.16 -1.72
CA PHE A 75 -24.24 9.31 -1.35
C PHE A 75 -25.61 8.81 -0.87
N HIS A 76 -25.70 8.45 0.41
CA HIS A 76 -26.98 8.48 1.10
C HIS A 76 -27.21 9.91 1.61
N PHE A 77 -27.80 10.76 0.76
CA PHE A 77 -28.56 11.90 1.26
C PHE A 77 -29.85 11.34 1.87
N LEU A 78 -29.90 11.26 3.19
CA LEU A 78 -31.17 11.20 3.91
C LEU A 78 -31.54 12.65 4.23
N LEU A 79 -32.49 13.17 3.46
CA LEU A 79 -33.31 14.34 3.77
C LEU A 79 -34.22 14.02 4.96
#